data_AF-A0A539CZG7-F1
#
_entry.id   AF-A0A539CZG7-F1
#
_cell.length_a   1.000
_cell.length_b   1.000
_cell.length_c   1.000
_cell.angle_alpha   90.00
_cell.angle_beta   90.00
_cell.angle_gamma   90.00
#
_symmetry.space_group_name_H-M   'P 1'
#
loop_
_entity.id
_entity.type
_entity.pdbx_description
1 polymer ?
#
loop_
_entity_poly.entity_id
_entity_poly.type
_entity_poly.pdbx_seq_one_letter_code
_entity_poly.pdbx_strand_id
1 'polypeptide(L)' 'LANGANPIGIVIPCHRVIGSDRSLTGYGGGLERKRWLLAHEGAALL' A
#
# COMPACT_ATOMS: atom_id res chain seq x y z
N LEU A 1 -6.99 10.91 4.24
CA LEU A 1 -6.53 9.50 4.23
C LEU A 1 -5.00 9.49 4.20
N ALA A 2 -4.35 8.89 5.20
CA ALA A 2 -2.89 8.90 5.33
C ALA A 2 -2.15 8.29 4.11
N ASN A 3 -2.71 7.26 3.48
CA ASN A 3 -2.05 6.53 2.40
C ASN A 3 -1.94 7.28 1.06
N GLY A 4 -2.78 8.30 0.86
CA GLY A 4 -2.81 9.10 -0.38
C GLY A 4 -2.12 10.46 -0.27
N ALA A 5 -1.80 10.89 0.95
CA ALA A 5 -1.24 12.22 1.22
C ALA A 5 0.30 12.22 1.32
N ASN A 6 0.95 11.05 1.24
CA ASN A 6 2.39 10.93 1.34
C ASN A 6 3.07 11.37 0.02
N PRO A 7 3.85 12.46 0.01
CA PRO A 7 4.52 12.95 -1.20
C PRO A 7 5.75 12.10 -1.59
N ILE A 8 6.25 11.24 -0.70
CA ILE A 8 7.43 10.40 -0.91
C ILE A 8 7.05 8.93 -0.73
N GLY A 9 6.31 8.39 -1.71
CA GLY A 9 5.93 6.97 -1.74
C GLY A 9 7.15 6.04 -1.75
N ILE A 10 6.95 4.78 -1.36
CA ILE A 10 7.99 3.74 -1.23
C ILE A 10 8.93 3.98 -0.03
N VAL A 11 9.62 5.13 0.02
CA VAL A 11 10.55 5.48 1.11
C VAL A 11 9.81 5.63 2.43
N ILE A 12 8.73 6.42 2.45
CA ILE A 12 7.73 6.34 3.50
C ILE A 12 6.75 5.23 3.06
N PRO A 13 6.71 4.08 3.75
CA PRO A 13 6.10 2.85 3.22
C PRO A 13 4.57 2.84 3.41
N CYS A 14 3.88 3.86 2.90
CA CYS A 14 2.42 3.98 3.01
C CYS A 14 1.66 2.86 2.27
N HIS A 15 2.32 2.12 1.36
CA HIS A 15 1.78 0.91 0.75
C HIS A 15 1.65 -0.25 1.75
N ARG A 16 2.36 -0.23 2.88
CA ARG A 16 2.25 -1.24 3.95
C ARG A 16 1.05 -1.05 4.89
N VAL A 17 0.43 0.14 4.87
CA VAL A 17 -0.74 0.42 5.70
C VAL A 17 -1.99 -0.13 5.01
N ILE A 18 -2.64 -1.13 5.61
CA ILE A 18 -3.85 -1.80 5.09
C ILE A 18 -5.01 -1.67 6.08
N GLY A 19 -6.24 -1.94 5.62
CA GLY A 19 -7.41 -2.00 6.50
C GLY A 19 -7.27 -3.09 7.55
N SER A 20 -7.91 -2.92 8.71
CA SER A 20 -7.95 -3.94 9.77
C SER A 20 -8.63 -5.24 9.33
N ASP A 21 -9.50 -5.14 8.32
CA ASP A 21 -10.16 -6.23 7.62
C ASP A 21 -9.31 -6.86 6.50
N ARG A 22 -8.03 -6.46 6.38
CA ARG A 22 -7.09 -6.82 5.31
C ARG A 22 -7.39 -6.23 3.93
N SER A 23 -8.33 -5.28 3.83
CA SER A 23 -8.60 -4.61 2.55
C SER A 23 -7.44 -3.72 2.11
N LEU A 24 -7.17 -3.71 0.80
CA LEU A 24 -6.28 -2.72 0.18
C LEU A 24 -7.06 -1.42 -0.02
N THR A 25 -6.76 -0.42 0.80
CA THR A 25 -7.38 0.91 0.71
C THR A 25 -6.31 1.98 0.54
N GLY A 26 -6.60 3.01 -0.26
CA GLY A 26 -5.79 4.22 -0.39
C GLY A 26 -4.32 3.98 -0.80
N TYR A 27 -3.91 4.53 -1.93
CA TYR A 27 -2.50 4.67 -2.28
C TYR A 27 -2.36 5.70 -3.39
N GLY A 28 -1.47 6.67 -3.23
CA GLY A 28 -1.26 7.72 -4.25
C GLY A 28 -0.87 7.16 -5.62
N GLY A 29 -0.21 6.00 -5.66
CA GLY A 29 0.17 5.32 -6.90
C GLY A 29 -0.85 4.30 -7.44
N GLY A 30 -2.06 4.23 -6.87
CA GLY A 30 -3.12 3.28 -7.28
C GLY A 30 -3.02 1.89 -6.62
N LEU A 31 -4.17 1.22 -6.43
CA LEU A 31 -4.24 -0.05 -5.69
C LEU A 31 -3.48 -1.19 -6.34
N GLU A 32 -3.34 -1.19 -7.68
CA GLU A 32 -2.56 -2.18 -8.41
C GLU A 32 -1.07 -2.13 -8.01
N ARG A 33 -0.48 -0.93 -8.02
CA ARG A 33 0.91 -0.75 -7.60
C ARG A 33 1.13 -1.10 -6.13
N LYS A 34 0.15 -0.77 -5.26
CA LYS A 34 0.18 -1.18 -3.84
C LYS A 34 0.24 -2.70 -3.72
N ARG A 35 -0.62 -3.41 -4.44
CA ARG A 35 -0.66 -4.89 -4.48
C ARG A 35 0.67 -5.46 -4.96
N TRP A 36 1.23 -4.90 -6.04
CA TRP A 36 2.52 -5.31 -6.57
C TRP A 36 3.66 -5.12 -5.57
N LEU A 37 3.75 -3.96 -4.92
CA LEU A 37 4.80 -3.67 -3.92
C LEU A 37 4.73 -4.63 -2.73
N LEU A 38 3.54 -4.89 -2.22
CA LEU A 38 3.34 -5.85 -1.14
C LEU A 38 3.77 -7.27 -1.55
N ALA A 39 3.40 -7.70 -2.75
CA ALA A 39 3.83 -9.00 -3.28
C ALA A 39 5.35 -9.07 -3.50
N HIS A 40 5.95 -7.99 -4.01
CA HIS A 40 7.39 -7.88 -4.22
C HIS A 40 8.17 -7.94 -2.88
N GLU A 41 7.59 -7.40 -1.81
CA GLU A 41 8.12 -7.49 -0.44
C GLU A 41 7.86 -8.85 0.24
N GLY A 42 7.19 -9.79 -0.44
CA GLY A 42 6.90 -11.13 0.09
C GLY A 42 5.65 -11.21 0.97
N ALA A 43 4.80 -10.18 0.98
CA ALA A 43 3.51 -10.27 1.66
C ALA A 43 2.58 -11.21 0.89
N ALA A 44 2.09 -12.25 1.57
CA ALA A 44 1.03 -13.10 1.03
C ALA A 44 -0.30 -12.32 1.06
N LEU A 45 -0.68 -11.76 -0.08
CA LEU A 45 -2.03 -11.23 -0.29
C LEU A 45 -2.94 -12.40 -0.68
N LEU A 46 -3.56 -13.01 0.33
CA LEU A 46 -4.65 -13.98 0.15
C LEU A 46 -5.91 -13.29 -0.36
#